data_AF-A0A923KRW6-F1
#
_entry.id   AF-A0A923KRW6-F1
#
_cell.length_a   1.000
_cell.length_b   1.000
_cell.length_c   1.000
_cell.angle_alpha   90.00
_cell.angle_beta   90.00
_cell.angle_gamma   90.00
#
_symmetry.space_group_name_H-M   'P 1'
#
loop_
_entity.id
_entity.type
_entity.pdbx_description
1 polymer ?
#
loop_
_entity_poly.entity_id
_entity_poly.type
_entity_poly.pdbx_seq_one_letter_code
_entity_poly.pdbx_strand_id
1 'polypeptide(L)'
;VDALHQWLLVQRQRVPGGGATIKAIEYSLNRWSALTHYLNDPRVPIDNNWVENQIRPVALGRKNWMFAGSLRAGKRAAAIMSLIHS
;
A
#
# COMPACT_ATOMS: atom_id res chain seq x y z
N VAL A 1 18.57 1.69 -9.49
CA VAL A 1 17.85 1.00 -8.39
C VAL A 1 18.81 0.24 -7.48
N ASP A 2 19.88 -0.36 -8.01
CA ASP A 2 20.89 -1.05 -7.19
C ASP A 2 21.61 -0.14 -6.19
N ALA A 3 21.93 1.10 -6.59
CA ALA A 3 22.53 2.09 -5.68
C ALA A 3 21.64 2.38 -4.46
N LEU A 4 20.32 2.44 -4.66
CA LEU A 4 19.36 2.61 -3.57
C LEU A 4 19.29 1.35 -2.69
N HIS A 5 19.34 0.17 -3.29
CA HIS A 5 19.36 -1.10 -2.54
C HIS A 5 20.55 -1.17 -1.59
N GLN A 6 21.74 -0.89 -2.13
CA GLN A 6 22.99 -0.89 -1.36
C GLN A 6 22.96 0.17 -0.27
N TRP A 7 22.44 1.37 -0.59
CA TRP A 7 22.28 2.42 0.40
C TRP A 7 21.37 1.97 1.56
N LEU A 8 20.22 1.33 1.28
CA LEU A 8 19.32 0.83 2.31
C LEU A 8 19.96 -0.27 3.17
N LEU A 9 20.75 -1.17 2.59
CA LEU A 9 21.50 -2.19 3.33
C LEU A 9 22.51 -1.56 4.30
N VAL A 10 23.22 -0.51 3.87
CA VAL A 10 24.13 0.25 4.72
C VAL A 10 23.38 0.99 5.82
N GLN A 11 22.27 1.65 5.50
CA GLN A 11 21.48 2.38 6.50
C GLN A 11 20.87 1.45 7.55
N ARG A 12 20.46 0.24 7.17
CA ARG A 12 19.95 -0.76 8.10
C ARG A 12 20.91 -1.05 9.26
N GLN A 13 22.21 -1.01 9.01
CA GLN A 13 23.24 -1.23 10.05
C GLN A 13 23.50 -0.01 10.92
N ARG A 14 23.16 1.20 10.44
CA ARG A 14 23.42 2.47 11.12
C ARG A 14 22.25 2.95 11.98
N VAL A 15 21.03 2.59 11.59
CA VAL A 15 19.82 3.04 12.28
C VAL A 15 19.58 2.15 13.51
N PRO A 16 19.44 2.75 14.72
CA PRO A 16 19.11 2.00 15.93
C PRO A 16 17.80 1.19 15.77
N GLY A 17 17.76 0.02 16.41
CA GLY A 17 16.59 -0.83 16.43
C GLY A 17 15.35 -0.17 17.04
N GLY A 18 14.16 -0.67 16.68
CA GLY A 18 12.89 -0.30 17.32
C GLY A 18 12.19 0.96 16.78
N GLY A 19 12.87 1.82 16.01
CA GLY A 19 12.31 3.03 15.43
C GLY A 19 11.42 2.82 14.19
N ALA A 20 10.63 3.83 13.83
CA ALA A 20 9.84 3.82 12.59
C ALA A 20 10.73 3.75 11.33
N THR A 21 11.90 4.40 11.37
CA THR A 21 12.86 4.42 10.26
C THR A 21 13.40 3.02 9.95
N ILE A 22 13.83 2.25 10.95
CA ILE A 22 14.35 0.90 10.72
C ILE A 22 13.25 -0.02 10.19
N LYS A 23 12.01 0.11 10.70
CA LYS A 23 10.86 -0.63 10.17
C LYS A 23 10.57 -0.32 8.70
N ALA A 24 10.68 0.95 8.30
CA ALA A 24 10.50 1.35 6.91
C ALA A 24 11.60 0.80 5.99
N ILE A 25 12.86 0.83 6.44
CA ILE A 25 13.99 0.25 5.72
C ILE A 25 13.79 -1.26 5.54
N GLU A 26 13.49 -1.98 6.63
CA GLU A 26 13.26 -3.43 6.58
C GLU A 26 12.07 -3.80 5.72
N TYR A 27 10.96 -3.06 5.80
CA TYR A 27 9.82 -3.27 4.92
C TYR A 27 10.19 -3.14 3.44
N SER A 28 10.96 -2.09 3.11
CA SER A 28 11.42 -1.83 1.73
C SER A 28 12.34 -2.94 1.22
N LEU A 29 13.30 -3.39 2.04
CA LEU A 29 14.22 -4.48 1.70
C LEU A 29 13.49 -5.82 1.56
N ASN A 30 12.57 -6.15 2.47
CA ASN A 30 11.81 -7.39 2.43
C ASN A 30 10.88 -7.49 1.21
N ARG A 31 10.49 -6.36 0.62
CA ARG A 31 9.64 -6.28 -0.58
C ARG A 31 10.38 -5.77 -1.82
N TRP A 32 11.71 -5.86 -1.84
CA TRP A 32 12.52 -5.29 -2.93
C TRP A 32 12.11 -5.79 -4.32
N SER A 33 11.82 -7.09 -4.46
CA SER A 33 11.39 -7.69 -5.72
C SER A 33 10.07 -7.09 -6.23
N ALA A 34 9.12 -6.84 -5.34
CA ALA A 34 7.85 -6.20 -5.69
C ALA A 34 8.05 -4.72 -6.02
N LEU A 35 8.88 -4.00 -5.25
CA LEU A 35 9.16 -2.57 -5.44
C LEU A 35 9.82 -2.29 -6.79
N THR A 36 10.58 -3.24 -7.32
CA THR A 36 11.37 -3.09 -8.55
C THR A 36 10.75 -3.79 -9.76
N HIS A 37 9.57 -4.39 -9.61
CA HIS A 37 8.94 -5.19 -10.66
C HIS A 37 8.65 -4.39 -11.94
N TYR A 38 8.27 -3.11 -11.81
CA TYR A 38 8.00 -2.21 -12.94
C TYR A 38 9.20 -2.02 -13.88
N LEU A 39 10.42 -2.30 -13.42
CA LEU A 39 11.62 -2.24 -14.28
C LEU A 39 11.68 -3.39 -15.28
N ASN A 40 11.02 -4.51 -14.96
CA ASN A 40 11.03 -5.73 -15.76
C ASN A 40 9.76 -5.87 -16.62
N ASP A 41 8.64 -5.26 -16.22
CA ASP A 41 7.39 -5.25 -16.98
C ASP A 41 6.87 -3.82 -17.18
N PRO A 42 6.88 -3.29 -18.42
CA PRO A 42 6.43 -1.93 -18.71
C PRO A 42 4.91 -1.75 -18.55
N ARG A 43 4.13 -2.81 -18.39
CA ARG A 43 2.68 -2.75 -18.13
C ARG A 43 2.38 -2.40 -16.68
N VAL A 44 3.36 -2.57 -15.79
CA VAL A 44 3.22 -2.30 -14.37
C VAL A 44 3.66 -0.86 -14.11
N PRO A 45 2.77 0.01 -13.61
CA PRO A 45 3.14 1.38 -13.27
C PRO A 45 4.13 1.42 -12.09
N ILE A 46 4.96 2.46 -12.06
CA ILE A 46 5.94 2.68 -10.98
C ILE A 46 5.28 2.98 -9.63
N ASP A 47 4.06 3.51 -9.65
CA ASP A 47 3.31 3.89 -8.46
C ASP A 47 1.95 3.17 -8.40
N ASN A 48 1.36 3.19 -7.22
CA ASN A 48 0.05 2.63 -6.93
C ASN A 48 -1.05 3.72 -6.90
N ASN A 49 -0.82 4.93 -7.42
CA ASN A 49 -1.74 6.05 -7.29
C ASN A 49 -3.13 5.73 -7.85
N TRP A 50 -3.18 4.98 -8.95
CA TRP A 50 -4.44 4.54 -9.54
C TRP A 50 -5.26 3.68 -8.56
N VAL A 51 -4.64 2.69 -7.92
CA VAL A 51 -5.28 1.83 -6.92
C VAL A 51 -5.69 2.64 -5.69
N GLU A 52 -4.81 3.52 -5.21
CA GLU A 52 -5.12 4.38 -4.05
C GLU A 52 -6.32 5.30 -4.32
N ASN A 53 -6.39 5.88 -5.52
CA ASN A 53 -7.52 6.70 -5.95
C ASN A 53 -8.82 5.88 -6.01
N GLN A 54 -8.79 4.64 -6.47
CA GLN A 54 -9.96 3.77 -6.49
C GLN A 54 -10.42 3.36 -5.08
N ILE A 55 -9.51 3.15 -4.14
CA ILE A 55 -9.84 2.77 -2.76
C ILE A 55 -10.25 4.00 -1.92
N ARG A 56 -9.82 5.21 -2.29
CA ARG A 56 -10.05 6.44 -1.52
C ARG A 56 -11.52 6.69 -1.19
N PRO A 57 -12.52 6.53 -2.08
CA PRO A 57 -13.92 6.73 -1.75
C PRO A 57 -14.43 5.78 -0.67
N VAL A 58 -13.97 4.52 -0.69
CA VAL A 58 -14.27 3.55 0.37
C VAL A 58 -13.64 3.99 1.68
N ALA A 59 -12.37 4.41 1.67
CA ALA A 59 -11.67 4.86 2.86
C ALA A 59 -12.31 6.09 3.51
N LEU A 60 -12.72 7.08 2.69
CA LEU A 60 -13.45 8.27 3.14
C LEU A 60 -14.85 7.90 3.66
N GLY A 61 -15.55 7.03 2.95
CA GLY A 61 -16.88 6.57 3.33
C GLY A 61 -16.91 5.90 4.70
N ARG A 62 -15.93 5.04 5.02
CA ARG A 62 -15.81 4.40 6.35
C ARG A 62 -15.83 5.38 7.52
N LYS A 63 -15.25 6.58 7.36
CA LYS A 63 -15.25 7.62 8.40
C LYS A 63 -16.64 8.26 8.57
N ASN A 64 -17.44 8.28 7.52
CA ASN A 64 -18.73 8.98 7.46
C ASN A 64 -19.95 8.07 7.63
N TRP A 65 -19.81 6.75 7.49
CA TRP A 65 -20.91 5.80 7.61
C TRP A 65 -21.25 5.50 9.08
N MET A 66 -22.08 6.35 9.67
CA MET A 66 -22.55 6.20 11.06
C MET A 66 -23.38 4.93 11.32
N PHE A 67 -23.85 4.23 10.29
CA PHE A 67 -24.72 3.04 10.40
C PHE A 67 -24.09 1.73 9.90
N ALA A 68 -22.82 1.77 9.48
CA ALA A 68 -22.08 0.60 9.03
C ALA A 68 -21.49 -0.20 10.21
N GLY A 69 -22.36 -0.64 11.15
CA GLY A 69 -21.95 -1.37 12.35
C GLY A 69 -22.20 -2.89 12.32
N SER A 70 -22.86 -3.41 11.28
CA SER A 70 -23.19 -4.85 11.17
C SER A 70 -22.58 -5.49 9.93
N LEU A 71 -22.25 -6.78 10.03
CA LEU A 71 -21.74 -7.58 8.90
C LEU A 71 -22.69 -7.55 7.70
N ARG A 72 -24.00 -7.56 7.94
CA ARG A 72 -25.03 -7.48 6.87
C ARG A 72 -25.00 -6.14 6.13
N ALA A 73 -24.77 -5.03 6.84
CA ALA A 73 -24.60 -3.72 6.22
C ALA A 73 -23.31 -3.65 5.41
N GLY A 74 -22.20 -4.19 5.94
CA GLY A 74 -20.92 -4.28 5.23
C GLY A 74 -21.01 -5.07 3.92
N LYS A 75 -21.69 -6.22 3.92
CA LYS A 75 -21.91 -7.02 2.69
C LYS A 75 -22.70 -6.26 1.62
N ARG A 76 -23.74 -5.51 2.02
CA ARG A 76 -24.53 -4.69 1.10
C ARG A 76 -23.74 -3.52 0.53
N ALA A 77 -22.96 -2.84 1.38
CA ALA A 77 -22.07 -1.76 0.97
C ALA A 77 -21.02 -2.26 -0.04
N ALA A 78 -20.41 -3.42 0.21
CA ALA A 78 -19.45 -4.05 -0.71
C ALA A 78 -20.09 -4.39 -2.06
N ALA A 79 -21.31 -4.96 -2.08
CA ALA A 79 -22.02 -5.27 -3.32
C ALA A 79 -22.30 -4.01 -4.16
N ILE A 80 -22.78 -2.93 -3.53
CA ILE A 80 -23.04 -1.65 -4.20
C ILE A 80 -21.73 -1.04 -4.72
N MET A 81 -20.68 -1.02 -3.90
CA MET A 81 -19.38 -0.46 -4.31
C MET A 81 -18.75 -1.22 -5.46
N SER A 82 -18.90 -2.55 -5.51
CA SER A 82 -18.38 -3.36 -6.61
C SER A 82 -19.10 -3.10 -7.93
N LEU A 83 -20.34 -2.60 -7.90
CA LEU A 83 -21.08 -2.20 -9.11
C LEU A 83 -20.70 -0.79 -9.58
N ILE A 84 -20.43 0.13 -8.64
CA ILE A 84 -20.17 1.54 -8.94
C ILE A 84 -18.68 1.79 -9.26
N HIS A 85 -17.76 1.08 -8.59
CA HIS A 85 -16.32 1.12 -8.84
C HIS A 85 -15.88 -0.18 -9.55
N SER A 86 -16.19 -0.27 -10.85
CA SER A 86 -15.64 -1.32 -11.75
C SER A 86 -14.58 -0.75 -12.68
#